data_AF-A0A1F7LMN1-F1
#
_entry.id   AF-A0A1F7LMN1-F1
#
_cell.length_a   1.000
_cell.length_b   1.000
_cell.length_c   1.000
_cell.angle_alpha   90.00
_cell.angle_beta   90.00
_cell.angle_gamma   90.00
#
_symmetry.space_group_name_H-M   'P 1'
#
loop_
_entity.id
_entity.type
_entity.pdbx_description
1 polymer ?
#
loop_
_entity_poly.entity_id
_entity_poly.type
_entity_poly.pdbx_seq_one_letter_code
_entity_poly.pdbx_strand_id
1 'polypeptide(L)'
;MLRDASLYDVLLALDHDLAAEVRAGGCAFCGGRLDSARYPRKPRGGPEDLGPEYAFRLSFCCARKGCRLRATPPSVRSLGRRVYLGAVVVLVTAMVSGITAARAARLRELLAVSVRTLQRWRIWWRQTFVASAFWRGGRGRFMPPVAVDTLPASLLSRFAGADEQTRLVQTLRFLGPLTAPRGAAGAGSSMGGGDPQTMRLAPRRPRS
;
A
#
# COMPACT_ATOMS: atom_id res chain seq x y z
N MET A 1 9.98 9.49 -10.11
CA MET A 1 9.38 8.58 -9.10
C MET A 1 8.36 7.58 -9.67
N LEU A 2 7.20 7.96 -10.23
CA LEU A 2 6.22 6.96 -10.76
C LEU A 2 6.73 6.11 -11.94
N ARG A 3 7.77 6.56 -12.64
CA ARG A 3 8.42 5.83 -13.73
C ARG A 3 9.78 5.24 -13.32
N ASP A 4 10.16 5.39 -12.06
CA ASP A 4 11.44 4.92 -11.55
C ASP A 4 11.29 3.46 -11.09
N ALA A 5 12.00 2.54 -11.75
CA ALA A 5 11.94 1.11 -11.46
C ALA A 5 12.36 0.78 -10.01
N SER A 6 13.30 1.55 -9.43
CA SER A 6 13.82 1.30 -8.09
C SER A 6 12.74 1.38 -7.00
N LEU A 7 11.74 2.24 -7.17
CA LEU A 7 10.56 2.28 -6.29
C LEU A 7 9.84 0.93 -6.31
N TYR A 8 9.64 0.35 -7.49
CA TYR A 8 8.88 -0.87 -7.65
C TYR A 8 9.66 -2.09 -7.15
N ASP A 9 10.98 -2.10 -7.29
CA ASP A 9 11.82 -3.14 -6.68
C ASP A 9 11.68 -3.13 -5.15
N VAL A 10 11.72 -1.94 -4.54
CA VAL A 10 11.49 -1.78 -3.09
C VAL A 10 10.09 -2.25 -2.70
N LEU A 11 9.05 -1.86 -3.43
CA LEU A 11 7.68 -2.28 -3.13
C LEU A 11 7.47 -3.80 -3.30
N LEU A 12 8.17 -4.41 -4.25
CA LEU A 12 8.16 -5.86 -4.46
C LEU A 12 8.82 -6.59 -3.30
N ALA A 13 10.01 -6.16 -2.88
CA ALA A 13 10.70 -6.73 -1.72
C ALA A 13 9.82 -6.68 -0.45
N LEU A 14 9.19 -5.54 -0.19
CA LEU A 14 8.30 -5.39 0.97
C LEU A 14 7.06 -6.29 0.91
N ASP A 15 6.47 -6.49 -0.26
CA ASP A 15 5.37 -7.45 -0.42
C ASP A 15 5.85 -8.89 -0.17
N HIS A 16 7.08 -9.23 -0.55
CA HIS A 16 7.68 -10.53 -0.27
C HIS A 16 7.93 -10.75 1.23
N ASP A 17 8.43 -9.75 1.94
CA ASP A 17 8.63 -9.80 3.40
C ASP A 17 7.29 -10.03 4.11
N LEU A 18 6.27 -9.22 3.79
CA LEU A 18 4.92 -9.37 4.34
C LEU A 18 4.32 -10.75 4.02
N ALA A 19 4.60 -11.29 2.84
CA ALA A 19 4.13 -12.62 2.47
C ALA A 19 4.87 -13.73 3.22
N ALA A 20 6.17 -13.57 3.47
CA ALA A 20 6.96 -14.50 4.26
C ALA A 20 6.49 -14.54 5.71
N GLU A 21 6.22 -13.38 6.32
CA GLU A 21 5.66 -13.27 7.68
C GLU A 21 4.32 -14.00 7.80
N VAL A 22 3.39 -13.74 6.87
CA VAL A 22 2.08 -14.43 6.85
C VAL A 22 2.25 -15.94 6.66
N ARG A 23 3.16 -16.37 5.78
CA ARG A 23 3.41 -17.78 5.53
C ARG A 23 3.98 -18.48 6.77
N ALA A 24 4.90 -17.83 7.48
CA ALA A 24 5.52 -18.34 8.71
C ALA A 24 4.51 -18.46 9.86
N GLY A 25 3.52 -17.55 9.93
CA GLY A 25 2.46 -17.60 10.94
C GLY A 25 1.45 -18.74 10.77
N GLY A 26 1.41 -19.39 9.60
CA GLY A 26 0.48 -20.49 9.33
C GLY A 26 -0.98 -20.04 9.19
N CYS A 27 -1.88 -21.01 9.00
CA CYS A 27 -3.31 -20.75 8.86
C CYS A 27 -3.91 -20.21 10.17
N ALA A 28 -4.50 -19.02 10.13
CA ALA A 28 -5.11 -18.36 11.28
C ALA A 28 -6.23 -19.17 11.97
N PHE A 29 -6.81 -20.16 11.28
CA PHE A 29 -7.85 -21.01 11.86
C PHE A 29 -7.30 -22.31 12.49
N CYS A 30 -6.34 -22.98 11.84
CA CYS A 30 -5.93 -24.33 12.24
C CYS A 30 -4.42 -24.50 12.47
N GLY A 31 -3.64 -23.43 12.35
CA GLY A 31 -2.17 -23.44 12.45
C GLY A 31 -1.46 -24.21 11.32
N GLY A 32 -2.19 -24.66 10.30
CA GLY A 32 -1.62 -25.46 9.21
C GLY A 32 -0.66 -24.68 8.32
N ARG A 33 0.28 -25.39 7.69
CA ARG A 33 1.19 -24.80 6.69
C ARG A 33 0.40 -24.10 5.59
N LEU A 34 0.96 -22.98 5.11
CA LEU A 34 0.43 -22.20 4.00
C LEU A 34 1.21 -22.49 2.72
N ASP A 35 0.50 -23.00 1.71
CA ASP A 35 1.04 -23.26 0.37
C ASP A 35 0.67 -22.12 -0.58
N SER A 36 1.56 -21.85 -1.54
CA SER A 36 1.40 -20.74 -2.48
C SER A 36 0.12 -20.89 -3.30
N ALA A 37 -0.71 -19.86 -3.28
CA ALA A 37 -1.95 -19.76 -4.04
C ALA A 37 -2.06 -18.38 -4.70
N ARG A 38 -0.91 -17.86 -5.18
CA ARG A 38 -0.85 -16.58 -5.90
C ARG A 38 -1.81 -16.58 -7.09
N TYR A 39 -2.39 -15.44 -7.41
CA TYR A 39 -3.37 -15.31 -8.49
C TYR A 39 -3.03 -14.13 -9.42
N PRO A 40 -3.36 -14.22 -10.72
CA PRO A 40 -2.96 -13.23 -11.70
C PRO A 40 -3.61 -11.86 -11.46
N ARG A 41 -2.86 -10.82 -11.80
CA ARG A 41 -3.28 -9.41 -11.82
C ARG A 41 -2.76 -8.76 -13.12
N LYS A 42 -3.38 -7.65 -13.50
CA LYS A 42 -2.94 -6.80 -14.61
C LYS A 42 -2.75 -5.38 -14.07
N PRO A 43 -1.64 -5.11 -13.34
CA PRO A 43 -1.39 -3.79 -12.80
C PRO A 43 -1.26 -2.76 -13.92
N ARG A 44 -1.71 -1.52 -13.66
CA ARG A 44 -1.67 -0.39 -14.60
C ARG A 44 -1.01 0.83 -13.97
N GLY A 45 -0.43 1.67 -14.83
CA GLY A 45 0.13 2.98 -14.50
C GLY A 45 1.56 2.95 -13.93
N GLY A 46 2.20 1.79 -13.84
CA GLY A 46 3.63 1.69 -13.52
C GLY A 46 4.52 1.85 -14.77
N PRO A 47 5.84 1.70 -14.60
CA PRO A 47 6.81 1.52 -15.69
C PRO A 47 6.43 0.36 -16.63
N GLU A 48 6.92 0.40 -17.86
CA GLU A 48 6.64 -0.63 -18.88
C GLU A 48 7.43 -1.92 -18.62
N ASP A 49 8.58 -1.81 -17.97
CA ASP A 49 9.58 -2.83 -17.67
C ASP A 49 9.37 -3.52 -16.31
N LEU A 50 8.16 -3.47 -15.75
CA LEU A 50 7.86 -4.19 -14.51
C LEU A 50 8.02 -5.71 -14.70
N GLY A 51 8.78 -6.33 -13.81
CA GLY A 51 9.02 -7.77 -13.80
C GLY A 51 7.74 -8.63 -13.69
N PRO A 52 7.80 -9.91 -14.10
CA PRO A 52 6.65 -10.82 -14.11
C PRO A 52 5.98 -11.01 -12.74
N GLU A 53 6.66 -10.72 -11.64
CA GLU A 53 6.16 -10.73 -10.27
C GLU A 53 5.01 -9.74 -10.05
N TYR A 54 4.95 -8.66 -10.83
CA TYR A 54 3.85 -7.71 -10.84
C TYR A 54 2.57 -8.27 -11.48
N ALA A 55 2.69 -9.30 -12.31
CA ALA A 55 1.54 -9.99 -12.88
C ALA A 55 0.80 -10.89 -11.87
N PHE A 56 1.26 -10.97 -10.61
CA PHE A 56 0.65 -11.81 -9.58
C PHE A 56 0.43 -11.08 -8.26
N ARG A 57 -0.71 -11.37 -7.61
CA ARG A 57 -0.93 -11.08 -6.20
C ARG A 57 -0.50 -12.29 -5.37
N LEU A 58 0.41 -12.06 -4.43
CA LEU A 58 0.80 -13.05 -3.43
C LEU A 58 -0.40 -13.40 -2.54
N SER A 59 -0.61 -14.69 -2.33
CA SER A 59 -1.69 -15.27 -1.55
C SER A 59 -1.37 -16.73 -1.25
N PHE A 60 -1.99 -17.29 -0.21
CA PHE A 60 -1.79 -18.66 0.23
C PHE A 60 -3.10 -19.38 0.49
N CYS A 61 -3.06 -20.71 0.46
CA CYS A 61 -4.12 -21.60 0.92
C CYS A 61 -3.58 -22.52 2.01
N CYS A 62 -4.41 -22.84 3.00
CA CYS A 62 -4.04 -23.84 4.00
C CYS A 62 -3.84 -25.21 3.34
N ALA A 63 -2.74 -25.87 3.68
CA ALA A 63 -2.40 -27.22 3.21
C ALA A 63 -3.14 -28.32 3.97
N ARG A 64 -3.76 -28.01 5.12
CA ARG A 64 -4.50 -29.00 5.92
C ARG A 64 -5.74 -29.45 5.16
N LYS A 65 -5.87 -30.77 4.95
CA LYS A 65 -7.07 -31.37 4.35
C LYS A 65 -8.33 -30.90 5.09
N GLY A 66 -9.32 -30.43 4.34
CA GLY A 66 -10.56 -29.87 4.89
C GLY A 66 -10.51 -28.38 5.26
N CYS A 67 -9.31 -27.78 5.40
CA CYS A 67 -9.18 -26.33 5.60
C CYS A 67 -8.97 -25.62 4.26
N ARG A 68 -9.98 -24.87 3.80
CA ARG A 68 -9.90 -24.08 2.55
C ARG A 68 -9.64 -22.59 2.78
N LEU A 69 -9.18 -22.23 3.99
CA LEU A 69 -8.95 -20.84 4.34
C LEU A 69 -7.78 -20.29 3.51
N ARG A 70 -7.99 -19.10 2.93
CA ARG A 70 -6.94 -18.35 2.24
C ARG A 70 -6.33 -17.32 3.17
N ALA A 71 -5.01 -17.22 3.14
CA ALA A 71 -4.26 -16.16 3.80
C ALA A 71 -3.67 -15.26 2.70
N THR A 72 -4.28 -14.11 2.47
CA THR A 72 -3.74 -13.12 1.52
C THR A 72 -3.04 -12.03 2.32
N PRO A 73 -1.72 -11.87 2.18
CA PRO A 73 -0.97 -10.85 2.90
C PRO A 73 -1.45 -9.44 2.57
N PRO A 74 -1.26 -8.46 3.47
CA PRO A 74 -1.22 -7.04 3.11
C PRO A 74 -0.24 -6.81 1.95
N SER A 75 -0.41 -5.70 1.24
CA SER A 75 0.45 -5.34 0.10
C SER A 75 0.58 -3.84 0.00
N VAL A 76 1.81 -3.41 -0.29
CA VAL A 76 2.15 -2.02 -0.62
C VAL A 76 2.07 -1.76 -2.13
N ARG A 77 2.08 -2.82 -2.96
CA ARG A 77 1.94 -2.70 -4.43
C ARG A 77 0.50 -2.47 -4.89
N SER A 78 -0.48 -3.03 -4.18
CA SER A 78 -1.90 -2.98 -4.59
C SER A 78 -2.73 -2.09 -3.67
N LEU A 79 -3.87 -1.55 -4.15
CA LEU A 79 -4.83 -0.84 -3.29
C LEU A 79 -6.25 -1.38 -3.48
N GLY A 80 -6.53 -2.46 -2.75
CA GLY A 80 -7.77 -3.24 -2.87
C GLY A 80 -7.87 -3.93 -4.23
N ARG A 81 -9.08 -3.96 -4.82
CA ARG A 81 -9.33 -4.64 -6.11
C ARG A 81 -8.92 -3.82 -7.34
N ARG A 82 -8.36 -2.62 -7.17
CA ARG A 82 -8.01 -1.71 -8.28
C ARG A 82 -6.94 -2.32 -9.18
N VAL A 83 -7.10 -2.12 -10.49
CA VAL A 83 -6.10 -2.52 -11.49
C VAL A 83 -4.89 -1.60 -11.51
N TYR A 84 -4.98 -0.41 -10.93
CA TYR A 84 -3.83 0.50 -10.82
C TYR A 84 -3.01 0.20 -9.57
N LEU A 85 -1.69 0.38 -9.68
CA LEU A 85 -0.76 0.22 -8.56
C LEU A 85 -1.06 1.23 -7.45
N GLY A 86 -0.84 0.83 -6.20
CA GLY A 86 -1.11 1.67 -5.03
C GLY A 86 -0.41 3.02 -5.11
N ALA A 87 0.89 3.02 -5.46
CA ALA A 87 1.68 4.22 -5.68
C ALA A 87 1.04 5.19 -6.68
N VAL A 88 0.54 4.67 -7.80
CA VAL A 88 -0.14 5.46 -8.84
C VAL A 88 -1.42 6.08 -8.29
N VAL A 89 -2.25 5.29 -7.61
CA VAL A 89 -3.52 5.79 -7.06
C VAL A 89 -3.27 6.91 -6.04
N VAL A 90 -2.27 6.74 -5.16
CA VAL A 90 -1.93 7.72 -4.12
C VAL A 90 -1.41 9.01 -4.75
N LEU A 91 -0.35 8.93 -5.57
CA LEU A 91 0.33 10.12 -6.07
C LEU A 91 -0.49 10.88 -7.11
N VAL A 92 -1.16 10.17 -8.02
CA VAL A 92 -1.99 10.83 -9.04
C VAL A 92 -3.16 11.55 -8.39
N THR A 93 -3.79 10.96 -7.36
CA THR A 93 -4.87 11.65 -6.65
C THR A 93 -4.35 12.85 -5.85
N ALA A 94 -3.15 12.74 -5.25
CA ALA A 94 -2.51 13.85 -4.56
C ALA A 94 -2.19 15.01 -5.50
N MET A 95 -1.56 14.73 -6.65
CA MET A 95 -1.16 15.73 -7.64
C MET A 95 -2.36 16.47 -8.25
N VAL A 96 -3.43 15.76 -8.60
CA VAL A 96 -4.62 16.36 -9.24
C VAL A 96 -5.36 17.36 -8.32
N SER A 97 -5.09 17.34 -7.03
CA SER A 97 -5.70 18.27 -6.07
C SER A 97 -5.03 19.65 -6.02
N GLY A 98 -3.89 19.84 -6.70
CA GLY A 98 -3.11 21.09 -6.65
C GLY A 98 -2.40 21.50 -7.94
N ILE A 99 -2.64 20.83 -9.07
CA ILE A 99 -2.05 21.19 -10.37
C ILE A 99 -3.06 21.79 -11.34
N THR A 100 -2.60 22.63 -12.25
CA THR A 100 -3.38 23.19 -13.36
C THR A 100 -4.05 22.10 -14.21
N ALA A 101 -5.18 22.42 -14.85
CA ALA A 101 -5.90 21.51 -15.74
C ALA A 101 -5.01 20.88 -16.84
N ALA A 102 -4.09 21.65 -17.40
CA ALA A 102 -3.14 21.19 -18.43
C ALA A 102 -2.19 20.09 -17.90
N ARG A 103 -1.57 20.30 -16.73
CA ARG A 103 -0.72 19.27 -16.08
C ARG A 103 -1.51 18.03 -15.69
N ALA A 104 -2.75 18.19 -15.25
CA ALA A 104 -3.64 17.07 -14.96
C ALA A 104 -3.97 16.26 -16.22
N ALA A 105 -4.20 16.92 -17.36
CA ALA A 105 -4.43 16.27 -18.65
C ALA A 105 -3.20 15.46 -19.11
N ARG A 106 -2.00 16.03 -18.98
CA ARG A 106 -0.76 15.33 -19.33
C ARG A 106 -0.50 14.09 -18.48
N LEU A 107 -0.75 14.19 -17.17
CA LEU A 107 -0.61 13.06 -16.25
C LEU A 107 -1.59 11.92 -16.57
N ARG A 108 -2.81 12.27 -16.99
CA ARG A 108 -3.83 11.31 -17.42
C ARG A 108 -3.41 10.53 -18.66
N GLU A 109 -2.85 11.23 -19.66
CA GLU A 109 -2.32 10.60 -20.88
C GLU A 109 -1.18 9.65 -20.56
N LEU A 110 -0.17 10.14 -19.83
CA LEU A 110 1.03 9.38 -19.50
C LEU A 110 0.73 8.11 -18.69
N LEU A 111 -0.34 8.09 -17.90
CA LEU A 111 -0.69 6.95 -17.04
C LEU A 111 -1.93 6.19 -17.52
N ALA A 112 -2.46 6.56 -18.69
CA ALA A 112 -3.70 6.04 -19.27
C ALA A 112 -4.91 6.08 -18.28
N VAL A 113 -5.00 7.11 -17.44
CA VAL A 113 -6.05 7.26 -16.41
C VAL A 113 -7.17 8.18 -16.91
N SER A 114 -8.42 7.70 -16.88
CA SER A 114 -9.59 8.52 -17.25
C SER A 114 -9.94 9.56 -16.16
N VAL A 115 -10.55 10.70 -16.55
CA VAL A 115 -11.06 11.71 -15.60
C VAL A 115 -12.03 11.07 -14.61
N ARG A 116 -12.93 10.20 -15.11
CA ARG A 116 -13.90 9.47 -14.28
C ARG A 116 -13.22 8.58 -13.25
N THR A 117 -12.11 7.94 -13.60
CA THR A 117 -11.31 7.12 -12.66
C THR A 117 -10.71 7.99 -11.56
N LEU A 118 -10.17 9.16 -11.90
CA LEU A 118 -9.61 10.11 -10.92
C LEU A 118 -10.68 10.65 -9.96
N GLN A 119 -11.82 11.07 -10.50
CA GLN A 119 -12.96 11.54 -9.69
C GLN A 119 -13.41 10.44 -8.72
N ARG A 120 -13.53 9.20 -9.19
CA ARG A 120 -13.86 8.05 -8.31
C ARG A 120 -12.82 7.83 -7.22
N TRP A 121 -11.53 7.98 -7.50
CA TRP A 121 -10.49 7.86 -6.48
C TRP A 121 -10.57 8.99 -5.46
N ARG A 122 -10.75 10.23 -5.91
CA ARG A 122 -10.92 11.39 -5.03
C ARG A 122 -12.14 11.24 -4.12
N ILE A 123 -13.29 10.85 -4.67
CA ILE A 123 -14.50 10.56 -3.90
C ILE A 123 -14.23 9.44 -2.89
N TRP A 124 -13.60 8.36 -3.32
CA TRP A 124 -13.25 7.25 -2.41
C TRP A 124 -12.37 7.71 -1.25
N TRP A 125 -11.34 8.53 -1.51
CA TRP A 125 -10.46 9.06 -0.46
C TRP A 125 -11.22 9.96 0.52
N ARG A 126 -12.06 10.86 0.02
CA ARG A 126 -12.73 11.87 0.86
C ARG A 126 -13.95 11.35 1.60
N GLN A 127 -14.58 10.29 1.09
CA GLN A 127 -15.82 9.74 1.65
C GLN A 127 -15.61 8.33 2.19
N THR A 128 -15.35 7.36 1.30
CA THR A 128 -15.32 5.94 1.68
C THR A 128 -14.17 5.61 2.63
N PHE A 129 -12.96 6.11 2.36
CA PHE A 129 -11.80 5.91 3.20
C PHE A 129 -12.00 6.56 4.57
N VAL A 130 -12.47 7.81 4.61
CA VAL A 130 -12.71 8.54 5.86
C VAL A 130 -13.80 7.89 6.72
N ALA A 131 -14.86 7.37 6.11
CA ALA A 131 -15.92 6.65 6.82
C ALA A 131 -15.48 5.25 7.32
N SER A 132 -14.38 4.70 6.80
CA SER A 132 -13.94 3.36 7.13
C SER A 132 -13.54 3.22 8.60
N ALA A 133 -13.82 2.05 9.21
CA ALA A 133 -13.37 1.73 10.56
C ALA A 133 -11.84 1.82 10.70
N PHE A 134 -11.12 1.43 9.64
CA PHE A 134 -9.66 1.56 9.55
C PHE A 134 -9.21 3.01 9.78
N TRP A 135 -9.77 3.97 9.04
CA TRP A 135 -9.39 5.38 9.21
C TRP A 135 -9.85 5.94 10.55
N ARG A 136 -11.09 5.67 10.97
CA ARG A 136 -11.62 6.16 12.25
C ARG A 136 -10.77 5.71 13.44
N GLY A 137 -10.25 4.48 13.42
CA GLY A 137 -9.34 3.97 14.46
C GLY A 137 -7.90 4.47 14.34
N GLY A 138 -7.43 4.79 13.13
CA GLY A 138 -6.05 5.21 12.89
C GLY A 138 -5.82 6.72 12.91
N ARG A 139 -6.83 7.55 12.64
CA ARG A 139 -6.67 8.99 12.37
C ARG A 139 -6.09 9.78 13.54
N GLY A 140 -6.30 9.33 14.78
CA GLY A 140 -5.79 9.99 15.99
C GLY A 140 -4.27 9.92 16.13
N ARG A 141 -3.59 9.09 15.33
CA ARG A 141 -2.13 8.95 15.33
C ARG A 141 -1.41 10.05 14.54
N PHE A 142 -2.14 10.92 13.86
CA PHE A 142 -1.56 11.97 13.03
C PHE A 142 -1.68 13.33 13.71
N MET A 143 -0.52 13.92 14.02
CA MET A 143 -0.39 15.29 14.48
C MET A 143 0.52 16.08 13.53
N PRO A 144 0.07 17.21 12.95
CA PRO A 144 -1.30 17.74 13.00
C PRO A 144 -2.34 16.81 12.34
N PRO A 145 -3.65 16.99 12.60
CA PRO A 145 -4.69 16.21 11.97
C PRO A 145 -4.60 16.23 10.43
N VAL A 146 -4.95 15.12 9.79
CA VAL A 146 -4.98 15.02 8.34
C VAL A 146 -6.21 15.74 7.79
N ALA A 147 -5.99 16.73 6.92
CA ALA A 147 -7.04 17.50 6.28
C ALA A 147 -7.77 16.64 5.21
N VAL A 148 -9.06 16.38 5.42
CA VAL A 148 -9.84 15.42 4.61
C VAL A 148 -10.08 15.90 3.18
N ASP A 149 -10.25 17.20 2.99
CA ASP A 149 -10.49 17.86 1.72
C ASP A 149 -9.33 17.72 0.71
N THR A 150 -8.11 17.58 1.23
CA THR A 150 -6.86 17.46 0.47
C THR A 150 -6.28 16.04 0.46
N LEU A 151 -7.03 15.03 0.92
CA LEU A 151 -6.60 13.64 0.82
C LEU A 151 -6.42 13.20 -0.65
N PRO A 152 -5.38 12.39 -0.97
CA PRO A 152 -4.39 11.81 -0.05
C PRO A 152 -3.13 12.68 0.20
N ALA A 153 -3.02 13.88 -0.37
CA ALA A 153 -1.83 14.72 -0.24
C ALA A 153 -1.52 15.08 1.22
N SER A 154 -2.54 15.43 1.99
CA SER A 154 -2.44 15.70 3.43
C SER A 154 -2.03 14.49 4.28
N LEU A 155 -2.25 13.27 3.80
CA LEU A 155 -1.79 12.04 4.47
C LEU A 155 -0.32 11.79 4.15
N LEU A 156 0.07 11.94 2.88
CA LEU A 156 1.47 11.82 2.43
C LEU A 156 2.39 12.77 3.22
N SER A 157 1.94 14.00 3.49
CA SER A 157 2.71 14.99 4.25
C SER A 157 2.85 14.69 5.74
N ARG A 158 2.16 13.67 6.28
CA ARG A 158 2.33 13.25 7.68
C ARG A 158 3.45 12.26 7.91
N PHE A 159 3.89 11.57 6.87
CA PHE A 159 5.01 10.66 7.01
C PHE A 159 6.32 11.44 6.87
N ALA A 160 7.22 11.30 7.84
CA ALA A 160 8.59 11.79 7.72
C ALA A 160 9.39 10.91 6.74
N GLY A 161 10.41 11.49 6.11
CA GLY A 161 11.30 10.78 5.20
C GLY A 161 12.24 11.75 4.49
N ALA A 162 13.48 11.30 4.26
CA ALA A 162 14.52 12.09 3.60
C ALA A 162 14.10 12.50 2.17
N ASP A 163 13.33 11.65 1.50
CA ASP A 163 12.84 11.86 0.14
C ASP A 163 11.34 11.50 -0.01
N GLU A 164 10.79 11.83 -1.18
CA GLU A 164 9.39 11.58 -1.53
C GLU A 164 9.07 10.07 -1.58
N GLN A 165 10.01 9.26 -2.04
CA GLN A 165 9.88 7.81 -2.16
C GLN A 165 9.66 7.17 -0.78
N THR A 166 10.44 7.58 0.22
CA THR A 166 10.32 7.12 1.61
C THR A 166 8.93 7.44 2.15
N ARG A 167 8.46 8.68 1.99
CA ARG A 167 7.12 9.09 2.47
C ARG A 167 6.01 8.30 1.79
N LEU A 168 6.14 8.05 0.48
CA LEU A 168 5.20 7.22 -0.27
C LEU A 168 5.18 5.78 0.26
N VAL A 169 6.35 5.16 0.44
CA VAL A 169 6.46 3.79 0.95
C VAL A 169 5.81 3.68 2.33
N GLN A 170 6.06 4.63 3.24
CA GLN A 170 5.43 4.64 4.56
C GLN A 170 3.91 4.81 4.47
N THR A 171 3.44 5.67 3.57
CA THR A 171 2.00 5.82 3.30
C THR A 171 1.39 4.52 2.80
N LEU A 172 2.05 3.82 1.87
CA LEU A 172 1.57 2.55 1.34
C LEU A 172 1.58 1.44 2.39
N ARG A 173 2.59 1.40 3.27
CA ARG A 173 2.63 0.51 4.44
C ARG A 173 1.45 0.74 5.37
N PHE A 174 1.18 2.00 5.71
CA PHE A 174 0.02 2.37 6.51
C PHE A 174 -1.30 1.88 5.87
N LEU A 175 -1.44 2.00 4.55
CA LEU A 175 -2.62 1.54 3.81
C LEU A 175 -2.67 0.03 3.59
N GLY A 176 -1.55 -0.68 3.74
CA GLY A 176 -1.40 -2.12 3.48
C GLY A 176 -2.51 -3.00 4.07
N PRO A 177 -2.93 -2.81 5.33
CA PRO A 177 -4.02 -3.57 5.95
C PRO A 177 -5.35 -3.50 5.20
N LEU A 178 -5.64 -2.41 4.46
CA LEU A 178 -6.85 -2.31 3.63
C LEU A 178 -6.88 -3.26 2.44
N THR A 179 -5.73 -3.86 2.11
CA THR A 179 -5.55 -4.69 0.91
C THR A 179 -5.67 -6.18 1.23
N ALA A 180 -5.61 -6.55 2.51
CA ALA A 180 -5.86 -7.90 2.97
C ALA A 180 -7.39 -8.14 3.11
N PRO A 181 -7.90 -9.34 2.84
CA PRO A 181 -9.26 -9.72 3.20
C PRO A 181 -9.49 -9.54 4.69
N ARG A 182 -10.67 -9.01 5.07
CA ARG A 182 -11.08 -8.92 6.48
C ARG A 182 -11.09 -10.35 7.07
N GLY A 183 -10.20 -10.60 8.03
CA GLY A 183 -10.00 -11.93 8.64
C GLY A 183 -8.54 -12.39 8.73
N ALA A 184 -7.59 -11.74 8.04
CA ALA A 184 -6.15 -12.03 8.21
C ALA A 184 -5.48 -11.22 9.34
N ALA A 185 -6.15 -10.19 9.85
CA ALA A 185 -5.72 -9.44 11.03
C ALA A 185 -6.22 -10.15 12.30
N GLY A 186 -5.58 -11.27 12.61
CA GLY A 186 -5.93 -12.15 13.73
C GLY A 186 -4.70 -12.88 14.26
N ALA A 187 -3.61 -12.15 14.46
CA ALA A 187 -2.49 -12.49 15.34
C ALA A 187 -1.64 -11.20 15.46
N GLY A 188 -1.21 -10.87 16.67
CA GLY A 188 -0.68 -9.56 17.00
C GLY A 188 0.46 -9.09 16.10
N SER A 189 0.16 -8.09 15.27
CA SER A 189 1.15 -7.05 15.04
C SER A 189 0.84 -5.96 16.06
N SER A 190 1.45 -6.08 17.25
CA SER A 190 2.00 -4.88 17.84
C SER A 190 2.92 -4.30 16.75
N MET A 191 2.39 -3.40 15.93
CA MET A 191 3.25 -2.40 15.33
C MET A 191 3.87 -1.74 16.54
N GLY A 192 5.14 -2.08 16.81
CA GLY A 192 5.94 -1.40 17.81
C GLY A 192 5.65 0.07 17.64
N GLY A 193 5.16 0.69 18.73
CA GLY A 193 4.80 2.08 18.78
C GLY A 193 6.04 2.94 18.61
N GLY A 194 6.60 2.95 17.41
CA GLY A 194 7.42 4.03 16.93
C GLY A 194 6.46 5.12 16.53
N ASP A 195 6.37 6.14 17.38
CA ASP A 195 5.74 7.40 17.06
C ASP A 195 6.20 7.84 15.64
N PRO A 196 5.27 8.19 14.73
CA PRO A 196 5.62 8.60 13.36
C PRO A 196 6.66 9.71 13.27
N GLN A 197 6.94 10.41 14.38
CA GLN A 197 7.90 11.50 14.50
C GLN A 197 9.32 11.07 14.94
N THR A 198 9.57 9.82 15.35
CA THR A 198 10.86 9.43 15.99
C THR A 198 11.68 8.33 15.30
N MET A 199 11.46 8.02 14.02
CA MET A 199 12.43 7.22 13.24
C MET A 199 13.58 8.11 12.71
N ARG A 200 14.47 8.54 13.62
CA ARG A 200 15.80 9.04 13.25
C ARG A 200 16.70 7.85 12.93
N LEU A 201 17.31 7.86 11.75
CA LEU A 201 18.40 6.96 11.38
C LEU A 201 19.55 7.12 12.38
N ALA A 202 19.85 6.07 13.14
CA ALA A 202 21.07 6.00 13.92
C ALA A 202 22.27 5.80 12.97
N PRO A 203 23.38 6.54 13.12
CA PRO A 203 24.58 6.32 12.32
C PRO A 203 25.22 4.98 12.69
N ARG A 204 25.64 4.23 11.66
CA ARG A 204 26.45 3.01 11.82
C ARG A 204 27.76 3.39 12.53
N ARG A 205 28.06 2.74 13.66
CA ARG A 205 29.40 2.82 14.27
C ARG A 205 30.44 2.19 13.34
N PRO A 206 31.64 2.77 13.20
CA PRO A 206 32.74 2.11 12.51
C PRO A 206 33.20 0.91 13.33
N ARG A 207 33.53 -0.18 12.64
CA ARG A 207 34.20 -1.34 13.24
C ARG A 207 35.66 -0.93 13.48
N SER A 208 36.07 -0.94 14.75
CA SER A 208 37.47 -1.06 15.18
C SER A 208 37.87 -2.52 15.20
#